data_AF-A0A7W9HMV1-F1
#
_entry.id   AF-A0A7W9HMV1-F1
#
_cell.length_a   1.000
_cell.length_b   1.000
_cell.length_c   1.000
_cell.angle_alpha   90.00
_cell.angle_beta   90.00
_cell.angle_gamma   90.00
#
_symmetry.space_group_name_H-M   'P 1'
#
loop_
_entity.id
_entity.type
_entity.pdbx_description
1 polymer ?
#
loop_
_entity_poly.entity_id
_entity_poly.type
_entity_poly.pdbx_seq_one_letter_code
_entity_poly.pdbx_strand_id
1 'polypeptide(L)'
;MSLFSAIFPPDDVVEELHDALRPFRAAYPRLRWLHPARWHLTVRFFGQVEPVDPLAGLDRVAAPVLRLHGSGTFRQVLWIGVDGALAELGEAAHVPPDWHPHLTVARGGVLPHVEFTGREWTATEVALVRSRPAEGYTVLDRVPLRCP
;
A
#
# COMPACT_ATOMS: atom_id res chain seq x y z
N MET A 1 -5.99 10.10 15.38
CA MET A 1 -5.11 10.45 14.26
C MET A 1 -3.91 9.52 14.25
N SER A 2 -3.72 8.69 13.22
CA SER A 2 -2.58 7.75 13.18
C SER A 2 -1.53 8.16 12.14
N LEU A 3 -0.27 7.81 12.39
CA LEU A 3 0.84 7.95 11.44
C LEU A 3 1.27 6.59 10.91
N PHE A 4 1.68 6.56 9.66
CA PHE A 4 2.28 5.39 9.00
C PHE A 4 3.17 5.84 7.84
N SER A 5 4.16 5.03 7.48
CA SER A 5 4.89 5.19 6.23
C SER A 5 4.28 4.31 5.13
N ALA A 6 4.31 4.77 3.89
CA ALA A 6 3.70 4.06 2.78
C ALA A 6 4.37 4.33 1.43
N ILE A 7 4.21 3.37 0.53
CA ILE A 7 4.48 3.53 -0.91
C ILE A 7 3.15 3.73 -1.62
N PHE A 8 3.08 4.73 -2.49
CA PHE A 8 1.94 4.96 -3.38
C PHE A 8 2.29 4.39 -4.77
N PRO A 9 1.48 3.48 -5.33
CA PRO A 9 1.67 3.05 -6.71
C PRO A 9 1.51 4.24 -7.67
N PRO A 10 2.20 4.24 -8.82
CA PRO A 10 2.05 5.26 -9.84
C PRO A 10 0.65 5.22 -10.48
N ASP A 11 0.25 6.32 -11.11
CA ASP A 11 -1.12 6.50 -11.63
C ASP A 11 -1.53 5.42 -12.64
N ASP A 12 -0.61 4.95 -13.48
CA ASP A 12 -0.87 3.89 -14.46
C ASP A 12 -1.13 2.53 -13.82
N VAL A 13 -0.43 2.20 -12.72
CA VAL A 13 -0.70 0.99 -11.91
C VAL A 13 -2.01 1.11 -11.16
N VAL A 14 -2.33 2.30 -10.65
CA VAL A 14 -3.61 2.58 -9.99
C VAL A 14 -4.76 2.44 -10.98
N GLU A 15 -4.63 3.00 -12.19
CA GLU A 15 -5.64 2.90 -13.25
C GLU A 15 -5.86 1.45 -13.67
N GLU A 16 -4.80 0.68 -13.91
CA GLU A 16 -4.87 -0.74 -14.28
C GLU A 16 -5.65 -1.55 -13.23
N LEU A 17 -5.33 -1.39 -11.94
CA LEU A 17 -6.06 -2.09 -10.88
C LEU A 17 -7.50 -1.58 -10.74
N HIS A 18 -7.73 -0.27 -10.86
CA HIS A 18 -9.06 0.32 -10.82
C HIS A 18 -9.97 -0.30 -11.88
N ASP A 19 -9.43 -0.47 -13.08
CA ASP A 19 -10.10 -1.00 -14.24
C ASP A 19 -10.44 -2.48 -14.07
N ALA A 20 -9.48 -3.27 -13.59
CA ALA A 20 -9.67 -4.68 -13.25
C ALA A 20 -10.73 -4.90 -12.16
N LEU A 21 -10.88 -3.95 -11.22
CA LEU A 21 -11.86 -4.06 -10.13
C LEU A 21 -13.27 -3.61 -10.50
N ARG A 22 -13.51 -3.05 -11.69
CA ARG A 22 -14.85 -2.56 -12.11
C ARG A 22 -15.94 -3.64 -12.04
N PRO A 23 -15.75 -4.87 -12.58
CA PRO A 23 -16.77 -5.92 -12.52
C PRO A 23 -17.11 -6.32 -11.08
N PHE A 24 -16.10 -6.38 -10.19
CA PHE A 24 -16.28 -6.71 -8.79
C PHE A 24 -17.00 -5.59 -8.02
N ARG A 25 -16.72 -4.33 -8.33
CA ARG A 25 -17.44 -3.18 -7.75
C ARG A 25 -18.93 -3.25 -8.08
N ALA A 26 -19.28 -3.61 -9.32
CA ALA A 26 -20.66 -3.78 -9.75
C ALA A 26 -21.35 -4.99 -9.09
N ALA A 27 -20.66 -6.13 -8.99
CA ALA A 27 -21.20 -7.36 -8.39
C ALA A 27 -21.32 -7.29 -6.85
N TYR A 28 -20.47 -6.49 -6.19
CA TYR A 28 -20.41 -6.37 -4.73
C TYR A 28 -20.63 -4.91 -4.27
N PRO A 29 -21.83 -4.32 -4.52
CA PRO A 29 -22.09 -2.91 -4.23
C PRO A 29 -22.18 -2.60 -2.72
N ARG A 30 -22.35 -3.64 -1.88
CA ARG A 30 -22.40 -3.50 -0.42
C ARG A 30 -21.02 -3.46 0.23
N LEU A 31 -19.95 -3.75 -0.52
CA LEU A 31 -18.59 -3.59 0.01
C LEU A 31 -18.23 -2.11 0.04
N ARG A 32 -17.53 -1.71 1.10
CA ARG A 32 -16.94 -0.37 1.18
C ARG A 32 -15.64 -0.38 0.37
N TRP A 33 -15.75 -0.09 -0.91
CA TRP A 33 -14.60 0.07 -1.79
C TRP A 33 -13.83 1.34 -1.45
N LEU A 34 -12.51 1.23 -1.33
CA LEU A 34 -11.64 2.38 -1.14
C LEU A 34 -11.54 3.18 -2.45
N HIS A 35 -11.45 4.50 -2.30
CA HIS A 35 -11.15 5.40 -3.40
C HIS A 35 -9.71 5.15 -3.89
N PRO A 36 -9.44 5.09 -5.21
CA PRO A 36 -8.10 4.83 -5.75
C PRO A 36 -7.01 5.76 -5.21
N ALA A 37 -7.33 7.04 -4.99
CA ALA A 37 -6.42 8.01 -4.35
C ALA A 37 -5.98 7.65 -2.91
N ARG A 38 -6.57 6.62 -2.29
CA ARG A 38 -6.17 6.10 -0.98
C ARG A 38 -5.42 4.79 -1.07
N TRP A 39 -5.20 4.24 -2.26
CA TRP A 39 -4.45 3.01 -2.44
C TRP A 39 -2.96 3.23 -2.18
N HIS A 40 -2.42 2.39 -1.31
CA HIS A 40 -1.05 2.47 -0.85
C HIS A 40 -0.64 1.11 -0.28
N LEU A 41 0.67 0.88 -0.21
CA LEU A 41 1.29 -0.20 0.52
C LEU A 41 1.76 0.37 1.85
N THR A 42 1.20 -0.10 2.96
CA THR A 42 1.72 0.30 4.27
C THR A 42 3.09 -0.33 4.46
N VAL A 43 4.11 0.52 4.67
CA VAL A 43 5.45 0.06 5.03
C VAL A 43 5.50 -0.16 6.53
N ARG A 44 5.30 0.88 7.35
CA ARG A 44 5.27 0.77 8.82
C ARG A 44 4.15 1.59 9.43
N PHE A 45 3.45 1.02 10.42
CA PHE A 45 2.44 1.74 11.20
C PHE A 45 3.04 2.26 12.52
N PHE A 46 2.90 3.56 12.78
CA PHE A 46 3.42 4.21 14.00
C PHE A 46 2.33 4.46 15.06
N GLY A 47 1.05 4.34 14.70
CA GLY A 47 -0.05 4.56 15.63
C GLY A 47 -0.28 6.04 15.93
N GLN A 48 -0.72 6.36 17.15
CA GLN A 48 -1.01 7.75 17.57
C GLN A 48 0.24 8.52 18.06
N VAL A 49 1.40 7.86 18.10
CA VAL A 49 2.64 8.42 18.63
C VAL A 49 3.38 9.11 17.50
N GLU A 50 3.92 10.29 17.77
CA GLU A 50 4.84 10.98 16.84
C GLU A 50 6.18 10.22 16.83
N PRO A 51 6.57 9.60 15.71
CA PRO A 51 7.84 8.88 15.63
C PRO A 51 9.01 9.87 15.55
N VAL A 52 10.14 9.50 16.15
CA VAL A 52 11.43 10.19 15.91
C VAL A 52 11.99 9.66 14.59
N ASP A 53 12.26 10.55 13.64
CA ASP A 53 12.83 10.28 12.32
C ASP A 53 12.21 9.06 11.59
N PRO A 54 10.90 9.08 11.29
CA PRO A 54 10.16 7.92 10.77
C PRO A 54 10.64 7.36 9.43
N LEU A 55 11.45 8.13 8.70
CA LEU A 55 11.95 7.80 7.36
C LEU A 55 13.47 7.58 7.33
N ALA A 56 14.13 7.57 8.49
CA ALA A 56 15.59 7.44 8.57
C ALA A 56 16.12 6.17 7.90
N GLY A 57 17.15 6.34 7.06
CA GLY A 57 17.85 5.23 6.40
C GLY A 57 17.16 4.67 5.15
N LEU A 58 15.90 5.05 4.89
CA LEU A 58 15.19 4.64 3.67
C LEU A 58 15.81 5.24 2.40
N ASP A 59 16.46 6.39 2.52
CA ASP A 59 17.25 7.03 1.45
C ASP A 59 18.40 6.16 0.93
N ARG A 60 18.78 5.13 1.70
CA ARG A 60 19.85 4.20 1.36
C ARG A 60 19.35 2.91 0.74
N VAL A 61 18.05 2.65 0.76
CA VAL A 61 17.46 1.41 0.24
C VAL A 61 17.39 1.47 -1.28
N ALA A 62 17.78 0.40 -1.96
CA ALA A 62 17.58 0.30 -3.41
C ALA A 62 16.08 0.31 -3.75
N ALA A 63 15.68 1.14 -4.71
CA ALA A 63 14.29 1.24 -5.15
C ALA A 63 13.80 -0.12 -5.72
N PRO A 64 12.86 -0.82 -5.05
CA PRO A 64 12.48 -2.15 -5.47
C PRO A 64 11.53 -2.10 -6.68
N VAL A 65 11.68 -3.07 -7.58
CA VAL A 65 10.68 -3.35 -8.62
C VAL A 65 9.58 -4.20 -8.01
N LEU A 66 8.35 -3.73 -8.12
CA LEU A 66 7.15 -4.31 -7.52
C LEU A 66 6.12 -4.66 -8.60
N ARG A 67 5.24 -5.63 -8.29
CA ARG A 67 4.05 -5.97 -9.08
C ARG A 67 2.86 -6.21 -8.15
N LEU A 68 1.67 -5.77 -8.55
CA LEU A 68 0.42 -6.10 -7.87
C LEU A 68 -0.09 -7.43 -8.42
N HIS A 69 -0.46 -8.35 -7.55
CA HIS A 69 -0.89 -9.69 -7.97
C HIS A 69 -1.95 -10.28 -7.05
N GLY A 70 -2.85 -11.06 -7.66
CA GLY A 70 -3.90 -11.82 -7.00
C GLY A 70 -4.72 -10.99 -6.01
N SER A 71 -5.33 -11.70 -5.06
CA SER A 71 -5.96 -11.09 -3.91
C SER A 71 -5.97 -12.05 -2.75
N GLY A 72 -6.14 -11.49 -1.57
CA GLY A 72 -6.47 -12.26 -0.39
C GLY A 72 -7.38 -11.49 0.53
N THR A 73 -7.72 -12.16 1.63
CA THR A 73 -8.63 -11.61 2.62
C THR A 73 -8.12 -11.88 4.01
N PHE A 74 -8.27 -10.92 4.92
CA PHE A 74 -8.20 -11.18 6.35
C PHE A 74 -9.29 -10.38 7.05
N ARG A 75 -9.97 -11.01 8.01
CA ARG A 75 -11.11 -10.39 8.71
C ARG A 75 -12.12 -9.85 7.69
N GLN A 76 -12.31 -8.53 7.63
CA GLN A 76 -13.23 -7.84 6.72
C GLN A 76 -12.47 -6.97 5.70
N VAL A 77 -11.27 -7.38 5.29
CA VAL A 77 -10.42 -6.63 4.36
C VAL A 77 -10.16 -7.47 3.12
N LEU A 78 -10.49 -6.90 1.95
CA LEU A 78 -10.02 -7.39 0.65
C LEU A 78 -8.78 -6.60 0.25
N TRP A 79 -7.72 -7.31 -0.09
CA TRP A 79 -6.44 -6.74 -0.47
C TRP A 79 -5.87 -7.41 -1.72
N ILE A 80 -5.01 -6.67 -2.43
CA ILE A 80 -4.21 -7.12 -3.57
C ILE A 80 -2.78 -7.34 -3.09
N GLY A 81 -2.20 -8.47 -3.47
CA GLY A 81 -0.84 -8.86 -3.09
C GLY A 81 0.22 -8.01 -3.79
N VAL A 82 1.43 -8.08 -3.28
CA VAL A 82 2.60 -7.38 -3.85
C VAL A 82 3.75 -8.37 -3.97
N ASP A 83 4.22 -8.57 -5.20
CA ASP A 83 5.46 -9.26 -5.49
C ASP A 83 6.60 -8.24 -5.61
N GLY A 84 7.83 -8.62 -5.21
CA GLY A 84 9.03 -7.81 -5.39
C GLY A 84 10.11 -8.04 -4.33
N ALA A 85 11.28 -7.46 -4.54
CA ALA A 85 12.41 -7.55 -3.61
C ALA A 85 12.25 -6.57 -2.43
N LEU A 86 11.53 -6.98 -1.39
CA LEU A 86 11.13 -6.11 -0.27
C LEU A 86 11.98 -6.24 1.00
N ALA A 87 12.93 -7.16 1.05
CA ALA A 87 13.70 -7.47 2.25
C ALA A 87 14.48 -6.24 2.80
N GLU A 88 15.25 -5.57 1.95
CA GLU A 88 16.03 -4.38 2.34
C GLU A 88 15.13 -3.24 2.84
N LEU A 89 13.99 -3.04 2.17
CA LEU A 89 12.99 -2.06 2.60
C LEU A 89 12.40 -2.40 3.98
N GLY A 90 12.09 -3.68 4.21
CA GLY A 90 11.56 -4.15 5.49
C GLY A 90 12.56 -3.97 6.64
N GLU A 91 13.82 -4.32 6.41
CA GLU A 91 14.90 -4.13 7.38
C GLU A 91 15.09 -2.66 7.73
N ALA A 92 15.21 -1.77 6.73
CA ALA A 92 15.38 -0.34 6.96
C ALA A 92 14.15 0.30 7.63
N ALA A 93 12.95 -0.18 7.31
CA ALA A 93 11.72 0.27 7.98
C ALA A 93 11.58 -0.28 9.41
N HIS A 94 12.41 -1.23 9.83
CA HIS A 94 12.32 -1.95 11.10
C HIS A 94 10.97 -2.67 11.29
N VAL A 95 10.50 -3.34 10.23
CA VAL A 95 9.33 -4.22 10.31
C VAL A 95 9.74 -5.67 10.53
N PRO A 96 8.85 -6.52 11.08
CA PRO A 96 9.14 -7.93 11.30
C PRO A 96 9.53 -8.68 10.01
N PRO A 97 10.31 -9.77 10.08
CA PRO A 97 10.70 -10.55 8.90
C PRO A 97 9.54 -11.17 8.12
N ASP A 98 8.40 -11.41 8.78
CA ASP A 98 7.16 -11.90 8.17
C ASP A 98 6.27 -10.77 7.62
N TRP A 99 6.79 -9.54 7.56
CA TRP A 99 6.10 -8.42 6.93
C TRP A 99 5.76 -8.73 5.47
N HIS A 100 4.47 -8.64 5.17
CA HIS A 100 3.94 -8.83 3.83
C HIS A 100 3.07 -7.62 3.46
N PRO A 101 3.60 -6.66 2.69
CA PRO A 101 2.81 -5.52 2.27
C PRO A 101 1.71 -5.95 1.31
N HIS A 102 0.59 -5.27 1.39
CA HIS A 102 -0.56 -5.48 0.52
C HIS A 102 -1.29 -4.16 0.31
N LEU A 103 -2.07 -4.09 -0.76
CA LEU A 103 -2.88 -2.93 -1.10
C LEU A 103 -4.34 -3.21 -0.75
N THR A 104 -4.87 -2.52 0.26
CA THR A 104 -6.29 -2.66 0.64
C THR A 104 -7.21 -2.00 -0.39
N VAL A 105 -8.16 -2.75 -0.95
CA VAL A 105 -9.09 -2.23 -1.98
C VAL A 105 -10.53 -2.13 -1.51
N ALA A 106 -10.96 -2.97 -0.57
CA ALA A 106 -12.30 -2.91 -0.03
C ALA A 106 -12.38 -3.48 1.39
N ARG A 107 -13.48 -3.17 2.08
CA ARG A 107 -13.83 -3.76 3.37
C ARG A 107 -15.29 -4.18 3.42
N GLY A 108 -15.61 -5.27 4.11
CA GLY A 108 -16.98 -5.73 4.30
C GLY A 108 -17.11 -7.21 4.61
N GLY A 109 -18.30 -7.75 4.35
CA GLY A 109 -18.67 -9.13 4.67
C GLY A 109 -18.18 -10.15 3.64
N VAL A 110 -19.00 -10.49 2.65
CA VAL A 110 -18.64 -11.46 1.60
C VAL A 110 -17.65 -10.81 0.63
N LEU A 111 -16.39 -11.24 0.69
CA LEU A 111 -15.30 -10.70 -0.12
C LEU A 111 -15.04 -11.62 -1.33
N PRO A 112 -14.96 -11.08 -2.56
CA PRO A 112 -14.63 -11.87 -3.74
C PRO A 112 -13.17 -12.31 -3.74
N HIS A 113 -12.88 -13.41 -4.45
CA HIS A 113 -11.55 -13.65 -4.98
C HIS A 113 -11.39 -12.89 -6.29
N VAL A 114 -10.30 -12.14 -6.41
CA VAL A 114 -9.88 -11.40 -7.60
C VAL A 114 -8.59 -12.02 -8.11
N GLU A 115 -8.63 -12.56 -9.32
CA GLU A 115 -7.43 -12.90 -10.08
C GLU A 115 -6.96 -11.63 -10.80
N PHE A 116 -5.72 -11.23 -10.56
CA PHE A 116 -5.13 -10.03 -11.13
C PHE A 116 -3.62 -10.19 -11.25
N THR A 117 -3.02 -9.63 -12.29
CA THR A 117 -1.57 -9.53 -12.43
C THR A 117 -1.31 -8.23 -13.17
N GLY A 118 -0.78 -7.25 -12.45
CA GLY A 118 -0.50 -5.94 -13.01
C GLY A 118 0.87 -5.86 -13.68
N ARG A 119 1.15 -4.69 -14.25
CA ARG A 119 2.49 -4.32 -14.71
C ARG A 119 3.49 -4.24 -13.54
N GLU A 120 4.77 -4.31 -13.87
CA GLU A 120 5.84 -3.95 -12.94
C GLU A 120 6.01 -2.44 -12.87
N TRP A 121 6.38 -1.93 -11.69
CA TRP A 121 6.83 -0.56 -11.49
C TRP A 121 7.91 -0.49 -10.41
N THR A 122 8.73 0.55 -10.46
CA THR A 122 9.73 0.83 -9.43
C THR A 122 9.12 1.69 -8.33
N ALA A 123 9.21 1.28 -7.08
CA ALA A 123 8.86 2.13 -5.95
C ALA A 123 10.01 3.12 -5.69
N THR A 124 9.84 4.37 -6.06
CA THR A 124 10.92 5.38 -6.03
C THR A 124 11.01 6.17 -4.73
N GLU A 125 10.00 6.09 -3.87
CA GLU A 125 9.94 6.87 -2.63
C GLU A 125 9.02 6.24 -1.58
N VAL A 126 9.25 6.59 -0.32
CA VAL A 126 8.38 6.28 0.80
C VAL A 126 7.87 7.57 1.42
N ALA A 127 6.57 7.65 1.65
CA ALA A 127 5.91 8.82 2.23
C ALA A 127 5.57 8.58 3.69
N LEU A 128 5.72 9.60 4.54
CA LEU A 128 5.09 9.65 5.86
C LEU A 128 3.67 10.19 5.70
N VAL A 129 2.69 9.47 6.23
CA VAL A 129 1.27 9.76 6.04
C VAL A 129 0.56 9.88 7.38
N ARG A 130 -0.24 10.94 7.50
CA ARG A 130 -1.20 11.13 8.56
C ARG A 130 -2.58 10.68 8.11
N SER A 131 -3.18 9.78 8.88
CA SER A 131 -4.56 9.33 8.71
C SER A 131 -5.47 9.93 9.77
N ARG A 132 -6.55 10.55 9.28
CA ARG A 132 -7.67 11.01 10.08
C ARG A 132 -8.94 10.40 9.50
N PRO A 133 -9.71 9.61 10.27
CA PRO A 133 -10.87 8.89 9.74
C PRO A 133 -11.87 9.73 8.94
N ALA A 134 -12.11 10.98 9.36
CA ALA A 134 -13.03 11.91 8.69
C ALA A 134 -12.40 12.69 7.53
N GLU A 135 -11.09 13.00 7.60
CA GLU A 135 -10.41 13.90 6.65
C GLU A 135 -9.61 13.15 5.57
N GLY A 136 -9.33 11.86 5.78
CA GLY A 136 -8.54 11.04 4.85
C GLY A 136 -7.04 11.04 5.18
N TYR A 137 -6.22 11.03 4.13
CA TYR A 137 -4.76 10.94 4.23
C TYR A 137 -4.12 12.27 3.86
N THR A 138 -3.13 12.68 4.65
CA THR A 138 -2.26 13.82 4.36
C THR A 138 -0.83 13.31 4.33
N VAL A 139 -0.14 13.50 3.20
CA VAL A 139 1.30 13.25 3.11
C VAL A 139 2.01 14.37 3.84
N LEU A 140 2.85 14.00 4.81
CA LEU A 140 3.61 14.95 5.63
C LEU A 140 5.02 15.15 5.11
N ASP A 141 5.63 14.08 4.61
CA ASP A 141 7.01 14.06 4.13
C ASP A 141 7.22 12.90 3.14
N ARG A 142 8.31 12.95 2.37
CA ARG A 142 8.73 11.90 1.43
C ARG A 142 10.24 11.74 1.46
N VAL A 143 10.70 10.50 1.38
CA VAL A 143 12.11 10.17 1.18
C VAL A 143 12.27 9.39 -0.12
N PRO A 144 13.17 9.81 -1.04
CA PRO A 144 13.45 9.03 -2.23
C PRO A 144 14.20 7.75 -1.83
N LEU A 145 13.87 6.63 -2.47
CA LEU A 145 14.71 5.44 -2.44
C LEU A 145 15.85 5.62 -3.46
N ARG A 146 16.96 4.92 -3.28
CA ARG A 146 18.06 5.01 -4.24
C ARG A 146 17.61 4.45 -5.58
N CYS A 147 17.63 5.28 -6.61
CA CYS A 147 17.51 4.78 -7.97
C CYS A 147 18.59 3.72 -8.23
N PRO A 148 18.26 2.64 -8.95
CA PRO A 148 19.26 1.68 -9.41
C PRO A 148 20.34 2.33 -10.28
#